data_AF-A0A7G9GFG8-F1
#
_entry.id   AF-A0A7G9GFG8-F1
#
_cell.length_a   1.000
_cell.length_b   1.000
_cell.length_c   1.000
_cell.angle_alpha   90.00
_cell.angle_beta   90.00
_cell.angle_gamma   90.00
#
_symmetry.space_group_name_H-M   'P 1'
#
loop_
_entity.id
_entity.type
_entity.pdbx_description
1 polymer ?
#
loop_
_entity_poly.entity_id
_entity_poly.type
_entity_poly.pdbx_seq_one_letter_code
_entity_poly.pdbx_strand_id
1 'polypeptide(L)'
;MKRTACGIGIICAVLAIAAGGFALSENQKKNAENSEIQNESKVLTVPVDASEEKAYFLKEEDGLVVVYEEDGQTVYEKTGIAVDSLPEDLQEELKAGKRVKNNRELYSFLENFSS
;
A
#
# COMPACT_ATOMS: atom_id res chain seq x y z
N MET A 1 -35.57 -9.10 35.56
CA MET A 1 -34.36 -8.33 35.89
C MET A 1 -33.17 -9.28 35.95
N LYS A 2 -32.29 -9.26 34.95
CA LYS A 2 -31.05 -10.06 34.93
C LYS A 2 -29.94 -9.14 34.43
N ARG A 3 -29.00 -8.82 35.32
CA ARG A 3 -27.88 -7.89 35.09
C ARG A 3 -26.77 -8.67 34.39
N THR A 4 -26.38 -8.26 33.19
CA THR A 4 -25.20 -8.80 32.50
C THR A 4 -24.01 -7.89 32.75
N ALA A 5 -23.12 -8.32 33.63
CA ALA A 5 -21.79 -7.77 33.84
C ALA A 5 -20.79 -8.92 33.64
N CYS A 6 -20.26 -9.09 32.43
CA CYS A 6 -19.15 -10.00 32.16
C CYS A 6 -18.56 -9.76 30.75
N GLY A 7 -17.84 -8.64 30.57
CA GLY A 7 -17.26 -8.30 29.25
C GLY A 7 -15.93 -7.54 29.30
N ILE A 8 -15.30 -7.41 30.48
CA ILE A 8 -14.06 -6.64 30.64
C ILE A 8 -12.87 -7.55 31.04
N GLY A 9 -13.12 -8.81 31.40
CA GLY A 9 -12.09 -9.73 31.92
C GLY A 9 -11.22 -10.45 30.87
N ILE A 10 -11.48 -10.33 29.56
CA ILE A 10 -10.75 -11.09 28.52
C ILE A 10 -9.69 -10.22 27.81
N ILE A 11 -9.75 -8.89 27.91
CA ILE A 11 -8.81 -7.99 27.22
C ILE A 11 -7.43 -7.94 27.92
N CYS A 12 -7.32 -8.35 29.18
CA CYS A 12 -6.05 -8.26 29.94
C CYS A 12 -5.14 -9.50 29.85
N ALA A 13 -5.52 -10.58 29.14
CA ALA A 13 -4.73 -11.81 29.12
C ALA A 13 -3.84 -12.01 27.87
N VAL A 14 -3.96 -11.13 26.86
CA VAL A 14 -3.18 -11.27 25.59
C VAL A 14 -1.85 -10.50 25.63
N LEU A 15 -1.63 -9.61 26.63
CA LEU A 15 -0.41 -8.80 26.74
C LEU A 15 0.80 -9.51 27.39
N ALA A 16 0.74 -10.83 27.62
CA ALA A 16 1.78 -11.56 28.35
C ALA A 16 2.56 -12.63 27.54
N ILE A 17 2.41 -12.68 26.20
CA ILE A 17 3.10 -13.66 25.33
C ILE A 17 4.07 -12.96 24.35
N ALA A 18 4.74 -11.89 24.77
CA ALA A 18 5.78 -11.21 23.97
C ALA A 18 7.17 -11.23 24.62
N ALA A 19 7.38 -12.09 25.62
CA ALA A 19 8.64 -12.21 26.33
C ALA A 19 8.94 -13.70 26.64
N GLY A 20 9.44 -14.45 25.67
CA GLY A 20 9.92 -15.80 25.97
C GLY A 20 10.06 -16.73 24.76
N GLY A 21 11.29 -16.85 24.25
CA GLY A 21 11.69 -17.82 23.24
C GLY A 21 12.05 -17.15 21.92
N PHE A 22 13.16 -17.43 21.27
CA PHE A 22 14.19 -18.42 21.52
C PHE A 22 15.40 -18.00 20.67
N ALA A 23 16.59 -18.30 21.17
CA ALA A 23 17.88 -17.92 20.64
C ALA A 23 18.22 -18.58 19.27
N LEU A 24 19.35 -18.11 18.71
CA LEU A 24 20.23 -18.75 17.72
C LEU A 24 20.00 -18.40 16.23
N SER A 25 20.90 -17.58 15.68
CA SER A 25 21.85 -18.05 14.65
C SER A 25 22.89 -16.97 14.36
N GLU A 26 24.16 -17.29 14.65
CA GLU A 26 25.31 -16.57 14.09
C GLU A 26 25.51 -16.94 12.60
N ASN A 27 26.28 -16.08 11.89
CA ASN A 27 27.00 -16.31 10.62
C ASN A 27 26.21 -16.31 9.29
N GLN A 28 26.30 -15.21 8.51
CA GLN A 28 27.38 -15.00 7.54
C GLN A 28 27.21 -13.70 6.71
N LYS A 29 28.20 -12.80 6.87
CA LYS A 29 29.08 -12.25 5.81
C LYS A 29 28.47 -11.86 4.45
N LYS A 30 28.51 -10.56 4.14
CA LYS A 30 28.81 -9.88 2.84
C LYS A 30 28.05 -8.54 2.82
N ASN A 31 28.56 -7.40 2.40
CA ASN A 31 29.84 -6.98 1.87
C ASN A 31 29.79 -5.45 1.99
N ALA A 32 30.75 -4.83 2.67
CA ALA A 32 30.99 -3.40 2.54
C ALA A 32 31.92 -3.19 1.34
N GLU A 33 31.88 -1.97 0.79
CA GLU A 33 32.84 -1.40 -0.18
C GLU A 33 32.44 -1.60 -1.65
N ASN A 34 31.72 -0.62 -2.21
CA ASN A 34 32.24 0.57 -2.89
C ASN A 34 32.76 0.22 -4.30
N SER A 35 31.94 0.51 -5.31
CA SER A 35 32.40 0.62 -6.68
C SER A 35 32.01 2.00 -7.17
N GLU A 36 33.05 2.71 -7.61
CA GLU A 36 33.10 4.10 -7.96
C GLU A 36 32.20 4.46 -9.14
N ILE A 37 31.76 5.71 -9.11
CA ILE A 37 30.94 6.38 -10.12
C ILE A 37 31.66 6.38 -11.47
N GLN A 38 31.05 5.79 -12.49
CA GLN A 38 31.26 6.19 -13.88
C GLN A 38 29.95 6.78 -14.42
N ASN A 39 29.98 8.10 -14.51
CA ASN A 39 29.05 8.96 -15.21
C ASN A 39 28.99 8.60 -16.70
N GLU A 40 27.87 8.05 -17.19
CA GLU A 40 27.07 8.63 -18.28
C GLU A 40 25.87 7.72 -18.60
N SER A 41 24.70 8.34 -18.75
CA SER A 41 23.37 7.74 -18.83
C SER A 41 22.82 7.23 -17.47
N LYS A 42 22.26 8.16 -16.70
CA LYS A 42 21.42 7.87 -15.52
C LYS A 42 20.09 7.25 -15.98
N VAL A 43 20.14 6.07 -16.59
CA VAL A 43 19.06 5.10 -16.46
C VAL A 43 19.24 4.55 -15.06
N LEU A 44 18.57 5.18 -14.11
CA LEU A 44 18.25 4.53 -12.84
C LEU A 44 17.41 3.30 -13.19
N THR A 45 18.07 2.20 -13.52
CA THR A 45 17.54 0.87 -13.23
C THR A 45 17.53 0.79 -11.71
N VAL A 46 16.52 1.44 -11.13
CA VAL A 46 16.03 1.06 -9.82
C VAL A 46 15.82 -0.44 -9.94
N PRO A 47 16.47 -1.27 -9.11
CA PRO A 47 16.10 -2.67 -9.07
C PRO A 47 14.59 -2.69 -8.85
N VAL A 48 13.86 -3.18 -9.85
CA VAL A 48 12.43 -3.50 -9.75
C VAL A 48 12.39 -4.77 -8.91
N ASP A 49 12.89 -4.68 -7.70
CA ASP A 49 12.74 -5.66 -6.65
C ASP A 49 11.43 -5.31 -5.96
N ALA A 50 10.51 -6.28 -6.00
CA ALA A 50 9.20 -6.23 -5.38
C ALA A 50 8.27 -5.12 -5.91
N SER A 51 7.69 -5.35 -7.09
CA SER A 51 6.29 -4.91 -7.29
C SER A 51 5.46 -5.61 -6.21
N GLU A 52 5.30 -4.95 -5.08
CA GLU A 52 4.49 -5.44 -3.97
C GLU A 52 3.15 -5.91 -4.56
N GLU A 53 2.82 -7.18 -4.33
CA GLU A 53 1.56 -7.80 -4.76
C GLU A 53 0.36 -7.24 -3.97
N LYS A 54 0.44 -5.97 -3.55
CA LYS A 54 -0.59 -5.28 -2.81
C LYS A 54 -1.58 -4.70 -3.83
N ALA A 55 -2.84 -5.09 -3.69
CA ALA A 55 -3.92 -4.52 -4.47
C ALA A 55 -4.32 -3.15 -3.92
N TYR A 56 -4.88 -2.32 -4.78
CA TYR A 56 -5.37 -0.98 -4.46
C TYR A 56 -6.78 -0.79 -4.99
N PHE A 57 -7.51 0.17 -4.41
CA PHE A 57 -8.80 0.61 -4.93
C PHE A 57 -8.75 2.09 -5.29
N LEU A 58 -9.27 2.43 -6.46
CA LEU A 58 -9.44 3.80 -6.91
C LEU A 58 -10.92 4.18 -6.76
N LYS A 59 -11.18 5.29 -6.08
CA LYS A 59 -12.54 5.82 -5.90
C LYS A 59 -12.58 7.32 -6.09
N GLU A 60 -13.76 7.84 -6.36
CA GLU A 60 -14.04 9.27 -6.30
C GLU A 60 -14.27 9.71 -4.85
N GLU A 61 -13.54 10.75 -4.41
CA GLU A 61 -13.81 11.50 -3.18
C GLU A 61 -13.66 12.99 -3.47
N ASP A 62 -14.70 13.79 -3.19
CA ASP A 62 -14.74 15.23 -3.44
C ASP A 62 -14.41 15.63 -4.90
N GLY A 63 -14.81 14.81 -5.88
CA GLY A 63 -14.55 15.04 -7.30
C GLY A 63 -13.10 14.75 -7.74
N LEU A 64 -12.28 14.17 -6.85
CA LEU A 64 -10.91 13.76 -7.12
C LEU A 64 -10.76 12.25 -7.03
N VAL A 65 -9.81 11.71 -7.80
CA VAL A 65 -9.43 10.29 -7.67
C VAL A 65 -8.61 10.10 -6.40
N VAL A 66 -9.04 9.20 -5.53
CA VAL A 66 -8.33 8.80 -4.31
C VAL A 66 -7.99 7.31 -4.37
N VAL A 67 -6.75 7.00 -4.01
CA VAL A 67 -6.21 5.65 -3.91
C VAL A 67 -6.39 5.17 -2.47
N TYR A 68 -7.01 4.00 -2.33
CA TYR A 68 -7.19 3.28 -1.07
C TYR A 68 -6.32 2.02 -1.07
N GLU A 69 -5.95 1.56 0.13
CA GLU A 69 -5.29 0.28 0.33
C GLU A 69 -6.20 -0.91 -0.05
N GLU A 70 -5.69 -2.14 0.05
CA GLU A 70 -6.42 -3.37 -0.26
C GLU A 70 -7.73 -3.53 0.54
N ASP A 71 -7.82 -2.95 1.74
CA ASP A 71 -9.04 -2.95 2.55
C ASP A 71 -10.16 -2.03 1.98
N GLY A 72 -9.85 -1.19 0.99
CA GLY A 72 -10.77 -0.28 0.32
C GLY A 72 -11.32 0.85 1.20
N GLN A 73 -10.79 1.06 2.40
CA GLN A 73 -11.24 2.02 3.42
C GLN A 73 -10.11 2.95 3.86
N THR A 74 -8.91 2.42 4.05
CA THR A 74 -7.71 3.17 4.39
C THR A 74 -7.23 3.94 3.16
N VAL A 75 -7.22 5.26 3.25
CA VAL A 75 -6.66 6.11 2.20
C VAL A 75 -5.16 5.87 2.13
N TYR A 76 -4.69 5.46 0.96
CA TYR A 76 -3.28 5.35 0.64
C TYR A 76 -2.76 6.71 0.17
N GLU A 77 -3.41 7.30 -0.82
CA GLU A 77 -2.99 8.56 -1.43
C GLU A 77 -4.18 9.32 -2.04
N LYS A 78 -4.21 10.64 -1.89
CA LYS A 78 -5.14 11.51 -2.61
C LYS A 78 -4.45 12.03 -3.87
N THR A 79 -5.01 11.75 -5.03
CA THR A 79 -4.44 12.25 -6.29
C THR A 79 -5.04 13.63 -6.62
N GLY A 80 -4.32 14.42 -7.41
CA GLY A 80 -4.82 15.70 -7.93
C GLY A 80 -5.68 15.57 -9.19
N ILE A 81 -6.04 14.34 -9.59
CA ILE A 81 -6.74 14.07 -10.84
C ILE A 81 -8.23 14.29 -10.62
N ALA A 82 -8.83 15.19 -11.39
CA ALA A 82 -10.27 15.43 -11.37
C ALA A 82 -11.02 14.27 -12.03
N VAL A 83 -12.08 13.77 -11.37
CA VAL A 83 -12.90 12.69 -11.94
C VAL A 83 -13.62 13.16 -13.20
N ASP A 84 -14.06 14.41 -13.23
CA ASP A 84 -14.73 15.02 -14.38
C ASP A 84 -13.86 15.11 -15.64
N SER A 85 -12.53 15.03 -15.51
CA SER A 85 -11.61 15.01 -16.67
C SER A 85 -11.38 13.61 -17.24
N LEU A 86 -11.95 12.57 -16.63
CA LEU A 86 -11.81 11.18 -17.04
C LEU A 86 -12.97 10.76 -17.96
N PRO A 87 -12.79 9.73 -18.81
CA PRO A 87 -13.88 9.18 -19.61
C PRO A 87 -15.06 8.71 -18.74
N GLU A 88 -16.30 8.86 -19.22
CA GLU A 88 -17.52 8.51 -18.46
C GLU A 88 -17.50 7.07 -17.91
N ASP A 89 -17.06 6.10 -18.73
CA ASP A 89 -16.93 4.69 -18.30
C ASP A 89 -16.04 4.56 -17.06
N LEU A 90 -14.94 5.32 -17.03
CA LEU A 90 -13.97 5.30 -15.96
C LEU A 90 -14.52 5.96 -14.70
N GLN A 91 -15.30 7.03 -14.85
CA GLN A 91 -15.98 7.69 -13.74
C GLN A 91 -16.96 6.73 -13.05
N GLU A 92 -17.71 5.93 -13.83
CA GLU A 92 -18.59 4.90 -13.29
C GLU A 92 -17.79 3.79 -12.57
N GLU A 93 -16.67 3.34 -13.14
CA GLU A 93 -15.79 2.37 -12.48
C GLU A 93 -15.22 2.90 -11.15
N LEU A 94 -14.86 4.19 -11.08
CA LEU A 94 -14.38 4.84 -9.87
C LEU A 94 -15.48 4.95 -8.80
N LYS A 95 -16.72 5.23 -9.21
CA LYS A 95 -17.88 5.21 -8.29
C LYS A 95 -18.16 3.81 -7.74
N ALA A 96 -17.95 2.76 -8.56
CA ALA A 96 -18.05 1.37 -8.12
C ALA A 96 -16.87 0.92 -7.25
N GLY A 97 -15.75 1.63 -7.30
CA GLY A 97 -14.49 1.25 -6.65
C GLY A 97 -13.66 0.32 -7.52
N LYS A 98 -12.90 0.90 -8.44
CA LYS A 98 -12.03 0.19 -9.37
C LYS A 98 -10.87 -0.46 -8.63
N ARG A 99 -10.75 -1.79 -8.72
CA ARG A 99 -9.62 -2.53 -8.13
C ARG A 99 -8.44 -2.60 -9.09
N VAL A 100 -7.25 -2.40 -8.57
CA VAL A 100 -5.97 -2.50 -9.27
C VAL A 100 -5.10 -3.54 -8.58
N LYS A 101 -4.41 -4.40 -9.35
CA LYS A 101 -3.81 -5.63 -8.80
C LYS A 101 -2.47 -5.39 -8.10
N ASN A 102 -1.72 -4.38 -8.52
CA ASN A 102 -0.39 -4.08 -7.99
C ASN A 102 0.02 -2.62 -8.22
N ASN A 103 1.10 -2.21 -7.57
CA ASN A 103 1.68 -0.88 -7.72
C ASN A 103 2.00 -0.49 -9.16
N ARG A 104 2.49 -1.42 -9.99
CA ARG A 104 2.83 -1.12 -11.38
C ARG A 104 1.59 -0.71 -12.18
N GLU A 105 0.50 -1.46 -12.04
CA GLU A 105 -0.76 -1.16 -12.70
C GLU A 105 -1.37 0.15 -12.17
N LEU A 106 -1.21 0.43 -10.88
CA LEU A 106 -1.64 1.70 -10.27
C LEU A 106 -0.90 2.88 -10.88
N TYR A 107 0.43 2.87 -10.88
CA TYR A 107 1.21 3.98 -11.43
C TYR A 107 1.05 4.12 -12.94
N SER A 108 0.95 3.00 -13.68
CA SER A 108 0.62 3.02 -15.12
C SER A 108 -0.75 3.67 -15.37
N PHE A 109 -1.74 3.40 -14.53
CA PHE A 109 -3.05 4.06 -14.61
C PHE A 109 -2.91 5.57 -14.35
N LEU A 110 -2.23 5.96 -13.27
CA LEU A 110 -2.07 7.37 -12.91
C LEU A 110 -1.27 8.17 -13.95
N GLU A 111 -0.24 7.59 -14.56
CA GLU A 111 0.57 8.24 -15.60
C GLU A 111 -0.27 8.66 -16.82
N ASN A 112 -1.26 7.86 -17.21
CA ASN A 112 -2.13 8.17 -18.35
C ASN A 112 -3.02 9.41 -18.12
N PHE A 113 -3.23 9.81 -16.86
CA PHE A 113 -4.13 10.90 -16.49
C PHE A 113 -3.45 12.02 -15.70
N SER A 114 -2.18 11.83 -15.32
CA SER A 114 -1.32 12.83 -14.70
C SER A 114 -0.64 13.68 -15.78
N SER A 115 -1.35 14.68 -16.29
CA SER A 115 -0.84 15.64 -17.29
C SER A 115 -0.28 16.92 -16.69
#